data_AF-A0A4Q5HAB9-F1
#
_entry.id   AF-A0A4Q5HAB9-F1
#
_cell.length_a   1.000
_cell.length_b   1.000
_cell.length_c   1.000
_cell.angle_alpha   90.00
_cell.angle_beta   90.00
_cell.angle_gamma   90.00
#
_symmetry.space_group_name_H-M   'P 1'
#
loop_
_entity.id
_entity.type
_entity.pdbx_description
1 polymer ?
#
loop_
_entity_poly.entity_id
_entity_poly.type
_entity_poly.pdbx_seq_one_letter_code
_entity_poly.pdbx_strand_id
1 'polypeptide(L)'
;GLGHLRINGTEYSWNIPTKKHDTSHHMTVKYQTGDIEINVARKWNRDGNLVESYEFVNTGEKDADLQDIAINTPFNDNYPDARTCYEARCNAHIWAGGNEAYVYCTRMSGAPGGLGLIMEEGAIKGYEVRERSQKNGSSNFRGVFQLNPQDKTLKPGECYTIQWLLLSADNWDEFQAKAIDNGLIIASADRYVVEAGEKINVSFKSNCPSLKGKLLLNGKEVAEVSGDNITYTTTINEPGEKIFTLAYGNGKQTSVECLAVSNFDSLVNHRCQFIAGHQQFIKPGDPRSGAVIVYDNDTESLYINGENGSKRSDCDEARERVAMGILLALQYQR
;
A
#
# COMPACT_ATOMS: atom_id res chain seq x y z
N GLY A 1 -16.67 -1.69 10.18
CA GLY A 1 -15.78 -2.80 9.81
C GLY A 1 -15.59 -3.71 11.01
N LEU A 2 -15.37 -5.01 10.76
CA LEU A 2 -14.77 -5.90 11.77
C LEU A 2 -13.25 -5.78 11.70
N GLY A 3 -12.53 -6.40 12.62
CA GLY A 3 -11.07 -6.38 12.57
C GLY A 3 -10.41 -7.03 13.78
N HIS A 4 -9.11 -6.81 13.89
CA HIS A 4 -8.28 -7.30 14.98
C HIS A 4 -7.25 -6.26 15.41
N LEU A 5 -6.67 -6.48 16.59
CA LEU A 5 -5.60 -5.68 17.17
C LEU A 5 -4.87 -6.48 18.24
N ARG A 6 -3.66 -6.05 18.59
CA ARG A 6 -2.97 -6.47 19.80
C ARG A 6 -3.08 -5.40 20.88
N ILE A 7 -3.34 -5.82 22.12
CA ILE A 7 -3.37 -4.98 23.31
C ILE A 7 -2.33 -5.55 24.27
N ASN A 8 -1.29 -4.77 24.57
CA ASN A 8 -0.17 -5.20 25.44
C ASN A 8 0.41 -6.57 25.01
N GLY A 9 0.58 -6.76 23.69
CA GLY A 9 1.10 -7.98 23.07
C GLY A 9 0.12 -9.16 22.94
N THR A 10 -1.10 -9.05 23.48
CA THR A 10 -2.14 -10.09 23.33
C THR A 10 -3.08 -9.76 22.18
N GLU A 11 -3.35 -10.72 21.30
CA GLU A 11 -4.21 -10.53 20.13
C GLU A 11 -5.70 -10.66 20.47
N TYR A 12 -6.50 -9.75 19.92
CA TYR A 12 -7.95 -9.69 20.05
C TYR A 12 -8.59 -9.43 18.68
N SER A 13 -9.81 -9.93 18.50
CA SER A 13 -10.65 -9.63 17.34
C SER A 13 -12.01 -9.14 17.79
N TRP A 14 -12.59 -8.15 17.10
CA TRP A 14 -13.96 -7.73 17.34
C TRP A 14 -14.89 -8.25 16.25
N ASN A 15 -15.85 -9.09 16.65
CA ASN A 15 -16.82 -9.73 15.76
C ASN A 15 -18.23 -9.81 16.37
N ILE A 16 -18.35 -9.90 17.70
CA ILE A 16 -19.64 -9.97 18.41
C ILE A 16 -19.88 -8.62 19.12
N PRO A 17 -20.93 -7.86 18.73
CA PRO A 17 -21.20 -6.56 19.34
C PRO A 17 -21.80 -6.68 20.73
N THR A 18 -21.45 -5.76 21.63
CA THR A 18 -22.06 -5.62 22.96
C THR A 18 -23.32 -4.76 22.92
N LYS A 19 -23.38 -3.80 21.99
CA LYS A 19 -24.54 -2.94 21.75
C LYS A 19 -24.60 -2.57 20.28
N LYS A 20 -25.82 -2.49 19.74
CA LYS A 20 -26.09 -2.00 18.40
C LYS A 20 -27.29 -1.07 18.42
N HIS A 21 -27.17 0.05 17.74
CA HIS A 21 -28.27 0.96 17.44
C HIS A 21 -28.22 1.30 15.95
N ASP A 22 -29.36 1.23 15.28
CA ASP A 22 -29.44 1.31 13.82
C ASP A 22 -30.70 2.05 13.42
N THR A 23 -30.54 3.03 12.54
CA THR A 23 -31.60 3.84 11.94
C THR A 23 -31.36 3.92 10.44
N SER A 24 -32.29 4.49 9.68
CA SER A 24 -32.14 4.60 8.21
C SER A 24 -30.88 5.36 7.77
N HIS A 25 -30.33 6.27 8.60
CA HIS A 25 -29.25 7.18 8.19
C HIS A 25 -28.03 7.16 9.12
N HIS A 26 -28.12 6.43 10.22
CA HIS A 26 -27.08 6.38 11.23
C HIS A 26 -27.08 5.02 11.93
N MET A 27 -25.89 4.47 12.10
CA MET A 27 -25.66 3.24 12.85
C MET A 27 -24.50 3.44 13.83
N THR A 28 -24.66 2.90 15.03
CA THR A 28 -23.58 2.75 16.01
C THR A 28 -23.52 1.32 16.50
N VAL A 29 -22.32 0.78 16.59
CA VAL A 29 -22.06 -0.56 17.12
C VAL A 29 -20.89 -0.46 18.09
N LYS A 30 -21.06 -1.08 19.26
CA LYS A 30 -20.01 -1.20 20.27
C LYS A 30 -19.49 -2.62 20.33
N TYR A 31 -18.19 -2.76 20.50
CA TYR A 31 -17.51 -4.00 20.81
C TYR A 31 -16.63 -3.80 22.05
N GLN A 32 -16.31 -4.90 22.73
CA GLN A 32 -15.38 -4.90 23.86
C GLN A 32 -14.29 -5.95 23.63
N THR A 33 -13.03 -5.56 23.75
CA THR A 33 -11.87 -6.45 23.66
C THR A 33 -10.91 -6.13 24.81
N GLY A 34 -10.89 -6.98 25.86
CA GLY A 34 -10.18 -6.64 27.09
C GLY A 34 -10.71 -5.34 27.69
N ASP A 35 -9.81 -4.41 28.00
CA ASP A 35 -10.13 -3.07 28.55
C ASP A 35 -10.41 -2.01 27.47
N ILE A 36 -10.45 -2.40 26.19
CA ILE A 36 -10.68 -1.48 25.07
C ILE A 36 -12.12 -1.61 24.56
N GLU A 37 -12.88 -0.52 24.66
CA GLU A 37 -14.17 -0.36 23.98
C GLU A 37 -13.89 0.14 22.55
N ILE A 38 -14.54 -0.48 21.56
CA ILE A 38 -14.45 -0.09 20.15
C ILE A 38 -15.81 0.41 19.71
N ASN A 39 -15.91 1.71 19.46
CA ASN A 39 -17.11 2.39 18.99
C ASN A 39 -17.03 2.57 17.48
N VAL A 40 -17.88 1.85 16.75
CA VAL A 40 -18.01 2.00 15.29
C VAL A 40 -19.25 2.82 14.99
N ALA A 41 -19.08 3.95 14.31
CA ALA A 41 -20.17 4.81 13.88
C ALA A 41 -20.21 4.94 12.35
N ARG A 42 -21.41 4.90 11.79
CA ARG A 42 -21.65 5.13 10.36
C ARG A 42 -22.75 6.16 10.19
N LYS A 43 -22.55 7.12 9.31
CA LYS A 43 -23.56 8.13 9.00
C LYS A 43 -23.41 8.61 7.56
N TRP A 44 -24.54 8.85 6.91
CA TRP A 44 -24.53 9.58 5.64
C TRP A 44 -24.32 11.07 5.93
N ASN A 45 -23.38 11.70 5.23
CA ASN A 45 -23.22 13.15 5.28
C ASN A 45 -24.25 13.84 4.36
N ARG A 46 -24.25 15.17 4.32
CA ARG A 46 -25.23 15.96 3.55
C ARG A 46 -25.10 15.78 2.04
N ASP A 47 -23.93 15.36 1.57
CA ASP A 47 -23.61 15.15 0.15
C ASP A 47 -23.91 13.72 -0.30
N GLY A 48 -24.47 12.88 0.58
CA GLY A 48 -24.78 11.48 0.28
C GLY A 48 -23.58 10.54 0.33
N ASN A 49 -22.46 10.98 0.92
CA ASN A 49 -21.28 10.16 1.17
C ASN A 49 -21.36 9.48 2.54
N LEU A 50 -20.72 8.32 2.70
CA LEU A 50 -20.75 7.56 3.95
C LEU A 50 -19.50 7.87 4.79
N VAL A 51 -19.69 8.45 5.97
CA VAL A 51 -18.63 8.59 6.97
C VAL A 51 -18.64 7.36 7.86
N GLU A 52 -17.50 6.70 8.00
CA GLU A 52 -17.28 5.64 8.99
C GLU A 52 -16.19 6.06 9.97
N SER A 53 -16.45 5.88 11.26
CA SER A 53 -15.52 6.19 12.36
C SER A 53 -15.35 4.97 13.26
N TYR A 54 -14.11 4.75 13.70
CA TYR A 54 -13.68 3.71 14.62
C TYR A 54 -12.92 4.38 15.74
N GLU A 55 -13.53 4.45 16.91
CA GLU A 55 -12.94 5.02 18.11
C GLU A 55 -12.58 3.89 19.07
N PHE A 56 -11.30 3.79 19.41
CA PHE A 56 -10.76 2.87 20.40
C PHE A 56 -10.61 3.63 21.71
N VAL A 57 -11.31 3.21 22.76
CA VAL A 57 -11.33 3.88 24.06
C VAL A 57 -10.74 2.97 25.12
N ASN A 58 -9.75 3.45 25.86
CA ASN A 58 -9.24 2.72 27.01
C ASN A 58 -10.17 2.92 28.22
N THR A 59 -10.93 1.89 28.53
CA THR A 59 -11.88 1.84 29.66
C THR A 59 -11.28 1.25 30.94
N GLY A 60 -10.02 0.80 30.89
CA GLY A 60 -9.30 0.24 32.02
C GLY A 60 -8.60 1.29 32.89
N GLU A 61 -7.87 0.80 33.89
CA GLU A 61 -7.14 1.62 34.87
C GLU A 61 -5.64 1.80 34.55
N LYS A 62 -5.13 1.15 33.50
CA LYS A 62 -3.73 1.18 33.10
C LYS A 62 -3.58 1.61 31.65
N ASP A 63 -2.38 2.07 31.29
CA ASP A 63 -2.02 2.34 29.90
C ASP A 63 -2.17 1.07 29.04
N ALA A 64 -2.63 1.25 27.81
CA ALA A 64 -2.86 0.19 26.85
C ALA A 64 -2.11 0.47 25.55
N ASP A 65 -1.19 -0.43 25.19
CA ASP A 65 -0.46 -0.39 23.93
C ASP A 65 -1.24 -1.13 22.85
N LEU A 66 -1.85 -0.37 21.94
CA LEU A 66 -2.55 -0.87 20.76
C LEU A 66 -1.54 -1.03 19.61
N GLN A 67 -1.38 -2.25 19.14
CA GLN A 67 -0.47 -2.62 18.05
C GLN A 67 -1.18 -3.47 17.01
N ASP A 68 -0.61 -3.55 15.80
CA ASP A 68 -1.13 -4.40 14.71
C ASP A 68 -2.64 -4.25 14.52
N ILE A 69 -3.13 -3.01 14.66
CA ILE A 69 -4.54 -2.70 14.46
C ILE A 69 -4.84 -2.93 12.97
N ALA A 70 -5.94 -3.61 12.68
CA ALA A 70 -6.33 -3.98 11.33
C ALA A 70 -7.84 -3.92 11.18
N ILE A 71 -8.33 -3.01 10.34
CA ILE A 71 -9.76 -2.81 10.07
C ILE A 71 -10.08 -3.41 8.71
N ASN A 72 -11.03 -4.35 8.65
CA ASN A 72 -11.45 -5.00 7.41
C ASN A 72 -12.08 -3.98 6.45
N THR A 73 -11.51 -3.88 5.25
CA THR A 73 -12.02 -3.10 4.11
C THR A 73 -12.11 -4.02 2.87
N PRO A 74 -13.06 -4.98 2.86
CA PRO A 74 -13.08 -6.08 1.89
C PRO A 74 -13.57 -5.63 0.50
N PHE A 75 -12.82 -4.76 -0.17
CA PHE A 75 -13.11 -4.34 -1.54
C PHE A 75 -13.17 -5.56 -2.46
N ASN A 76 -14.07 -5.52 -3.44
CA ASN A 76 -14.41 -6.68 -4.27
C ASN A 76 -13.41 -6.86 -5.44
N ASP A 77 -12.13 -7.01 -5.08
CA ASP A 77 -11.01 -7.20 -5.99
C ASP A 77 -10.67 -8.70 -6.09
N ASN A 78 -11.26 -9.35 -7.09
CA ASN A 78 -11.07 -10.77 -7.39
C ASN A 78 -11.46 -11.08 -8.83
N TYR A 79 -11.04 -12.25 -9.29
CA TYR A 79 -11.05 -12.66 -10.70
C TYR A 79 -11.80 -13.99 -10.92
N PRO A 80 -13.11 -14.06 -10.62
CA PRO A 80 -13.87 -15.32 -10.77
C PRO A 80 -14.01 -15.75 -12.23
N ASP A 81 -14.31 -14.80 -13.12
CA ASP A 81 -14.37 -14.97 -14.57
C ASP A 81 -14.38 -13.59 -15.26
N ALA A 82 -14.04 -13.54 -16.54
CA ALA A 82 -13.87 -12.29 -17.27
C ALA A 82 -15.14 -11.41 -17.31
N ARG A 83 -16.33 -12.02 -17.41
CA ARG A 83 -17.59 -11.28 -17.47
C ARG A 83 -17.93 -10.66 -16.12
N THR A 84 -17.81 -11.44 -15.06
CA THR A 84 -18.03 -10.95 -13.69
C THR A 84 -17.01 -9.87 -13.32
N CYS A 85 -15.74 -10.02 -13.71
CA CYS A 85 -14.73 -8.97 -13.55
C CYS A 85 -15.20 -7.67 -14.20
N TYR A 86 -15.58 -7.75 -15.48
CA TYR A 86 -16.00 -6.62 -16.29
C TYR A 86 -17.23 -5.89 -15.70
N GLU A 87 -18.24 -6.65 -15.28
CA GLU A 87 -19.53 -6.10 -14.85
C GLU A 87 -19.54 -5.66 -13.38
N ALA A 88 -18.86 -6.38 -12.49
CA ALA A 88 -19.15 -6.35 -11.05
C ALA A 88 -17.93 -6.48 -10.12
N ARG A 89 -16.70 -6.21 -10.60
CA ARG A 89 -15.47 -6.18 -9.78
C ARG A 89 -14.69 -4.89 -9.95
N CYS A 90 -13.78 -4.64 -9.02
CA CYS A 90 -12.93 -3.45 -9.03
C CYS A 90 -11.45 -3.80 -8.88
N ASN A 91 -10.58 -2.98 -9.46
CA ASN A 91 -9.18 -2.90 -9.08
C ASN A 91 -9.08 -1.93 -7.89
N ALA A 92 -8.65 -2.41 -6.72
CA ALA A 92 -8.46 -1.58 -5.53
C ALA A 92 -7.04 -1.00 -5.52
N HIS A 93 -6.93 0.33 -5.64
CA HIS A 93 -5.67 1.07 -5.58
C HIS A 93 -5.51 1.64 -4.18
N ILE A 94 -4.62 1.05 -3.38
CA ILE A 94 -4.44 1.38 -1.96
C ILE A 94 -3.18 2.22 -1.80
N TRP A 95 -3.32 3.40 -1.16
CA TRP A 95 -2.24 4.27 -0.77
C TRP A 95 -2.19 4.38 0.76
N ALA A 96 -1.18 3.77 1.38
CA ALA A 96 -0.95 3.85 2.83
C ALA A 96 -0.19 5.13 3.23
N GLY A 97 -0.69 6.28 2.78
CA GLY A 97 -0.06 7.60 2.93
C GLY A 97 -0.11 8.22 4.33
N GLY A 98 -0.16 7.43 5.39
CA GLY A 98 -0.29 7.94 6.75
C GLY A 98 -1.62 8.66 6.96
N ASN A 99 -1.56 9.95 7.31
CA ASN A 99 -2.76 10.77 7.54
C ASN A 99 -3.55 11.05 6.26
N GLU A 100 -2.91 10.89 5.11
CA GLU A 100 -3.47 11.19 3.79
C GLU A 100 -3.65 9.90 2.97
N ALA A 101 -3.87 8.79 3.68
CA ALA A 101 -4.14 7.50 3.06
C ALA A 101 -5.48 7.52 2.32
N TYR A 102 -5.55 6.71 1.27
CA TYR A 102 -6.78 6.52 0.52
C TYR A 102 -6.83 5.16 -0.15
N VAL A 103 -8.03 4.76 -0.56
CA VAL A 103 -8.25 3.69 -1.51
C VAL A 103 -9.15 4.20 -2.62
N TYR A 104 -8.78 3.97 -3.88
CA TYR A 104 -9.69 4.19 -5.00
C TYR A 104 -9.94 2.88 -5.73
N CYS A 105 -11.20 2.47 -5.81
CA CYS A 105 -11.62 1.26 -6.48
C CYS A 105 -12.19 1.61 -7.85
N THR A 106 -11.43 1.31 -8.92
CA THR A 106 -11.89 1.49 -10.30
C THR A 106 -12.56 0.22 -10.80
N ARG A 107 -13.59 0.34 -11.65
CA ARG A 107 -14.21 -0.83 -12.28
C ARG A 107 -13.19 -1.53 -13.19
N MET A 108 -13.12 -2.86 -13.14
CA MET A 108 -12.15 -3.60 -13.98
C MET A 108 -12.43 -3.49 -15.49
N SER A 109 -13.65 -3.14 -15.89
CA SER A 109 -14.00 -2.85 -17.29
C SER A 109 -13.38 -1.56 -17.84
N GLY A 110 -12.84 -0.69 -16.99
CA GLY A 110 -12.42 0.66 -17.37
C GLY A 110 -13.59 1.63 -17.62
N ALA A 111 -14.84 1.20 -17.40
CA ALA A 111 -15.99 2.08 -17.45
C ALA A 111 -15.92 3.13 -16.31
N PRO A 112 -16.49 4.33 -16.51
CA PRO A 112 -16.59 5.32 -15.46
C PRO A 112 -17.31 4.79 -14.21
N GLY A 113 -16.98 5.43 -13.09
CA GLY A 113 -17.54 5.14 -11.79
C GLY A 113 -16.60 4.27 -10.96
N GLY A 114 -16.51 4.61 -9.68
CA GLY A 114 -15.64 3.95 -8.72
C GLY A 114 -15.97 4.38 -7.30
N LEU A 115 -15.41 3.67 -6.33
CA LEU A 115 -15.58 3.94 -4.90
C LEU A 115 -14.25 4.41 -4.32
N GLY A 116 -14.23 5.63 -3.81
CA GLY A 116 -13.13 6.20 -3.04
C GLY A 116 -13.36 6.01 -1.54
N LEU A 117 -12.29 5.72 -0.80
CA LEU A 117 -12.15 5.85 0.64
C LEU A 117 -11.02 6.85 0.89
N ILE A 118 -11.28 7.93 1.62
CA ILE A 118 -10.27 8.94 1.97
C ILE A 118 -10.26 9.16 3.49
N MET A 119 -9.08 9.37 4.06
CA MET A 119 -8.95 9.64 5.50
C MET A 119 -9.49 11.03 5.88
N GLU A 120 -10.15 11.11 7.04
CA GLU A 120 -10.55 12.38 7.67
C GLU A 120 -9.84 12.55 9.04
N GLU A 121 -9.66 11.46 9.78
CA GLU A 121 -8.98 11.45 11.08
C GLU A 121 -8.18 10.17 11.29
N GLY A 122 -7.04 10.29 11.96
CA GLY A 122 -6.11 9.18 12.17
C GLY A 122 -5.09 9.05 11.04
N ALA A 123 -4.46 7.88 10.95
CA ALA A 123 -3.44 7.59 9.95
C ALA A 123 -3.35 6.08 9.70
N ILE A 124 -3.13 5.70 8.44
CA ILE A 124 -2.93 4.31 8.02
C ILE A 124 -1.44 4.12 7.67
N LYS A 125 -0.76 3.23 8.42
CA LYS A 125 0.67 2.93 8.23
C LYS A 125 0.94 1.83 7.20
N GLY A 126 -0.09 1.09 6.80
CA GLY A 126 0.04 -0.05 5.90
C GLY A 126 -1.30 -0.72 5.63
N TYR A 127 -1.23 -1.85 4.93
CA TYR A 127 -2.38 -2.73 4.77
C TYR A 127 -1.91 -4.18 4.75
N GLU A 128 -2.82 -5.07 5.12
CA GLU A 128 -2.64 -6.51 5.07
C GLU A 128 -3.61 -7.15 4.08
N VAL A 129 -3.24 -8.34 3.63
CA VAL A 129 -4.04 -9.17 2.74
C VAL A 129 -4.24 -10.53 3.40
N ARG A 130 -5.47 -10.82 3.83
CA ARG A 130 -5.85 -12.09 4.48
C ARG A 130 -6.53 -13.05 3.51
N GLU A 131 -6.73 -14.27 3.97
CA GLU A 131 -7.46 -15.33 3.27
C GLU A 131 -6.86 -15.77 1.92
N ARG A 132 -5.59 -15.45 1.64
CA ARG A 132 -4.89 -15.96 0.47
C ARG A 132 -4.45 -17.40 0.70
N SER A 133 -5.04 -18.31 -0.06
CA SER A 133 -4.66 -19.72 -0.05
C SER A 133 -5.04 -20.39 -1.36
N GLN A 134 -4.49 -21.59 -1.62
CA GLN A 134 -4.92 -22.42 -2.74
C GLN A 134 -6.42 -22.75 -2.67
N LYS A 135 -6.98 -22.88 -1.46
CA LYS A 135 -8.40 -23.21 -1.24
C LYS A 135 -9.34 -22.01 -1.48
N ASN A 136 -8.82 -20.79 -1.32
CA ASN A 136 -9.60 -19.56 -1.41
C ASN A 136 -9.41 -18.84 -2.75
N GLY A 137 -9.23 -19.58 -3.85
CA GLY A 137 -9.12 -19.02 -5.20
C GLY A 137 -7.70 -18.71 -5.67
N SER A 138 -6.65 -19.00 -4.88
CA SER A 138 -5.24 -18.86 -5.27
C SER A 138 -4.91 -17.47 -5.84
N SER A 139 -4.61 -17.38 -7.14
CA SER A 139 -4.26 -16.13 -7.84
C SER A 139 -5.50 -15.35 -8.29
N ASN A 140 -6.68 -15.97 -8.26
CA ASN A 140 -7.96 -15.37 -8.65
C ASN A 140 -8.64 -14.59 -7.52
N PHE A 141 -8.06 -14.56 -6.32
CA PHE A 141 -8.56 -13.79 -5.21
C PHE A 141 -7.43 -12.90 -4.70
N ARG A 142 -7.60 -11.58 -4.75
CA ARG A 142 -6.56 -10.67 -4.25
C ARG A 142 -6.43 -10.75 -2.74
N GLY A 143 -7.49 -11.17 -2.05
CA GLY A 143 -7.57 -11.41 -0.61
C GLY A 143 -8.56 -10.48 0.08
N VAL A 144 -8.73 -10.65 1.39
CA VAL A 144 -9.49 -9.70 2.21
C VAL A 144 -8.52 -8.61 2.66
N PHE A 145 -8.71 -7.37 2.16
CA PHE A 145 -7.91 -6.24 2.59
C PHE A 145 -8.25 -5.78 4.01
N GLN A 146 -7.22 -5.42 4.74
CA GLN A 146 -7.29 -4.79 6.05
C GLN A 146 -6.40 -3.55 6.03
N LEU A 147 -6.96 -2.37 6.34
CA LEU A 147 -6.14 -1.18 6.55
C LEU A 147 -5.56 -1.22 7.95
N ASN A 148 -4.29 -0.85 8.08
CA ASN A 148 -3.59 -0.83 9.36
C ASN A 148 -3.42 0.58 9.89
N PRO A 149 -4.23 1.01 10.87
CA PRO A 149 -3.96 2.20 11.67
C PRO A 149 -2.55 2.23 12.28
N GLN A 150 -2.05 3.42 12.57
CA GLN A 150 -0.83 3.59 13.36
C GLN A 150 -1.01 3.02 14.77
N ASP A 151 0.07 2.46 15.32
CA ASP A 151 0.08 1.98 16.70
C ASP A 151 -0.07 3.14 17.68
N LYS A 152 -0.66 2.88 18.84
CA LYS A 152 -0.99 3.92 19.81
C LYS A 152 -0.98 3.39 21.24
N THR A 153 -0.32 4.11 22.14
CA THR A 153 -0.52 3.94 23.58
C THR A 153 -1.65 4.85 24.05
N LEU A 154 -2.64 4.29 24.75
CA LEU A 154 -3.75 5.02 25.36
C LEU A 154 -3.68 4.96 26.88
N LYS A 155 -3.65 6.11 27.54
CA LYS A 155 -3.85 6.18 28.99
C LYS A 155 -5.31 5.88 29.36
N PRO A 156 -5.61 5.60 30.64
CA PRO A 156 -6.99 5.46 31.11
C PRO A 156 -7.88 6.62 30.68
N GLY A 157 -8.99 6.31 30.00
CA GLY A 157 -9.95 7.29 29.48
C GLY A 157 -9.55 7.98 28.17
N GLU A 158 -8.34 7.77 27.63
CA GLU A 158 -7.97 8.27 26.32
C GLU A 158 -8.62 7.46 25.19
N CYS A 159 -8.77 8.12 24.04
CA CYS A 159 -9.29 7.52 22.83
C CYS A 159 -8.37 7.75 21.63
N TYR A 160 -8.49 6.86 20.66
CA TYR A 160 -7.86 6.98 19.35
C TYR A 160 -8.90 6.75 18.26
N THR A 161 -9.05 7.73 17.36
CA THR A 161 -10.07 7.71 16.31
C THR A 161 -9.44 7.54 14.94
N ILE A 162 -10.02 6.62 14.18
CA ILE A 162 -9.80 6.44 12.74
C ILE A 162 -11.12 6.74 12.05
N GLN A 163 -11.13 7.77 11.20
CA GLN A 163 -12.31 8.16 10.44
C GLN A 163 -11.97 8.30 8.96
N TRP A 164 -12.87 7.81 8.12
CA TRP A 164 -12.78 7.98 6.67
C TRP A 164 -14.13 8.28 6.04
N LEU A 165 -14.06 8.88 4.86
CA LEU A 165 -15.18 9.16 3.98
C LEU A 165 -15.17 8.20 2.79
N LEU A 166 -16.31 7.57 2.54
CA LEU A 166 -16.59 6.79 1.32
C LEU A 166 -17.40 7.64 0.35
N LEU A 167 -16.87 7.83 -0.86
CA LEU A 167 -17.44 8.69 -1.90
C LEU A 167 -17.36 8.03 -3.27
N SER A 168 -18.21 8.43 -4.21
CA SER A 168 -18.10 7.99 -5.61
C SER A 168 -17.27 8.96 -6.44
N ALA A 169 -16.55 8.46 -7.43
CA ALA A 169 -15.87 9.26 -8.45
C ALA A 169 -15.80 8.50 -9.78
N ASP A 170 -15.97 9.19 -10.90
CA ASP A 170 -16.02 8.60 -12.23
C ASP A 170 -14.66 8.12 -12.73
N ASN A 171 -13.59 8.82 -12.35
CA ASN A 171 -12.22 8.54 -12.75
C ASN A 171 -11.22 9.12 -11.73
N TRP A 172 -9.92 8.92 -12.00
CA TRP A 172 -8.84 9.38 -11.13
C TRP A 172 -8.79 10.90 -10.95
N ASP A 173 -9.04 11.69 -11.99
CA ASP A 173 -8.99 13.15 -11.90
C ASP A 173 -10.10 13.66 -10.96
N GLU A 174 -11.32 13.14 -11.13
CA GLU A 174 -12.43 13.49 -10.24
C GLU A 174 -12.19 12.97 -8.81
N PHE A 175 -11.65 11.76 -8.65
CA PHE A 175 -11.32 11.22 -7.34
C PHE A 175 -10.30 12.10 -6.61
N GLN A 176 -9.22 12.49 -7.28
CA GLN A 176 -8.19 13.36 -6.70
C GLN A 176 -8.75 14.75 -6.37
N ALA A 177 -9.56 15.34 -7.25
CA ALA A 177 -10.23 16.60 -6.97
C ALA A 177 -11.13 16.49 -5.73
N LYS A 178 -11.98 15.46 -5.64
CA LYS A 178 -12.84 15.23 -4.47
C LYS A 178 -12.04 14.95 -3.20
N ALA A 179 -10.94 14.20 -3.28
CA ALA A 179 -10.06 13.95 -2.15
C ALA A 179 -9.49 15.26 -1.61
N ILE A 180 -8.96 16.11 -2.50
CA ILE A 180 -8.44 17.45 -2.16
C ILE A 180 -9.55 18.32 -1.58
N ASP A 181 -10.73 18.38 -2.21
CA ASP A 181 -11.87 19.18 -1.75
C ASP A 181 -12.35 18.76 -0.35
N ASN A 182 -12.20 17.47 0.01
CA ASN A 182 -12.50 16.94 1.33
C ASN A 182 -11.30 17.00 2.30
N GLY A 183 -10.25 17.75 1.96
CA GLY A 183 -9.15 18.08 2.86
C GLY A 183 -7.94 17.15 2.79
N LEU A 184 -7.93 16.18 1.87
CA LEU A 184 -6.78 15.30 1.68
C LEU A 184 -5.62 16.05 0.98
N ILE A 185 -4.39 15.70 1.33
CA ILE A 185 -3.19 16.16 0.61
C ILE A 185 -2.73 15.06 -0.35
N ILE A 186 -2.85 15.32 -1.66
CA ILE A 186 -2.37 14.41 -2.69
C ILE A 186 -0.88 14.66 -2.94
N ALA A 187 -0.08 13.68 -2.54
CA ALA A 187 1.36 13.65 -2.75
C ALA A 187 1.70 12.89 -4.05
N SER A 188 2.63 13.42 -4.85
CA SER A 188 3.08 12.78 -6.10
C SER A 188 4.49 13.21 -6.50
N ALA A 189 5.08 12.47 -7.44
CA ALA A 189 6.32 12.84 -8.12
C ALA A 189 6.14 12.84 -9.64
N ASP A 190 6.96 13.62 -10.34
CA ASP A 190 7.04 13.58 -11.81
C ASP A 190 7.59 12.22 -12.31
N ARG A 191 8.51 11.62 -11.54
CA ARG A 191 9.04 10.27 -11.74
C ARG A 191 9.30 9.61 -10.39
N TYR A 192 9.13 8.29 -10.32
CA TYR A 192 9.36 7.51 -9.09
C TYR A 192 10.68 6.73 -9.11
N VAL A 193 11.37 6.66 -10.26
CA VAL A 193 12.73 6.12 -10.39
C VAL A 193 13.56 7.09 -11.21
N VAL A 194 14.75 7.45 -10.69
CA VAL A 194 15.68 8.42 -11.31
C VAL A 194 17.12 7.91 -11.24
N GLU A 195 18.00 8.42 -12.08
CA GLU A 195 19.44 8.18 -11.97
C GLU A 195 20.11 9.15 -10.97
N ALA A 196 21.25 8.74 -10.45
CA ALA A 196 22.16 9.61 -9.73
C ALA A 196 22.57 10.80 -10.61
N GLY A 197 22.39 12.02 -10.09
CA GLY A 197 22.61 13.28 -10.80
C GLY A 197 21.37 13.86 -11.47
N GLU A 198 20.25 13.12 -11.55
CA GLU A 198 19.00 13.66 -12.09
C GLU A 198 18.23 14.50 -11.07
N LYS A 199 17.40 15.41 -11.60
CA LYS A 199 16.41 16.13 -10.82
C LYS A 199 15.13 15.31 -10.68
N ILE A 200 14.53 15.42 -9.51
CA ILE A 200 13.19 14.93 -9.21
C ILE A 200 12.33 16.10 -8.73
N ASN A 201 11.07 16.09 -9.12
CA ASN A 201 10.07 17.05 -8.67
C ASN A 201 8.98 16.31 -7.90
N VAL A 202 8.81 16.66 -6.62
CA VAL A 202 7.71 16.17 -5.79
C VAL A 202 6.71 17.29 -5.52
N SER A 203 5.43 16.94 -5.49
CA SER A 203 4.35 17.87 -5.23
C SER A 203 3.38 17.35 -4.18
N PHE A 204 2.85 18.29 -3.40
CA PHE A 204 1.82 18.06 -2.39
C PHE A 204 0.71 19.08 -2.63
N LYS A 205 -0.47 18.59 -3.03
CA LYS A 205 -1.63 19.43 -3.38
C LYS A 205 -2.74 19.24 -2.35
N SER A 206 -3.28 20.33 -1.85
CA SER A 206 -4.36 20.37 -0.85
C SER A 206 -5.37 21.47 -1.19
N ASN A 207 -6.45 21.56 -0.43
CA ASN A 207 -7.41 22.67 -0.50
C ASN A 207 -7.15 23.74 0.58
N CYS A 208 -5.96 23.76 1.19
CA CYS A 208 -5.64 24.59 2.35
C CYS A 208 -4.55 25.63 2.00
N PRO A 209 -4.91 26.84 1.54
CA PRO A 209 -3.93 27.88 1.17
C PRO A 209 -3.06 28.35 2.33
N SER A 210 -3.52 28.14 3.57
CA SER A 210 -2.80 28.50 4.80
C SER A 210 -1.96 27.34 5.36
N LEU A 211 -1.90 26.20 4.68
CA LEU A 211 -1.09 25.05 5.08
C LEU A 211 0.36 25.50 5.29
N LYS A 212 0.94 25.05 6.40
CA LYS A 212 2.35 25.23 6.73
C LYS A 212 2.92 23.88 7.16
N GLY A 213 4.15 23.63 6.76
CA GLY A 213 4.81 22.38 7.08
C GLY A 213 6.31 22.41 6.82
N LYS A 214 6.90 21.24 6.97
CA LYS A 214 8.30 20.97 6.72
C LYS A 214 8.39 19.84 5.71
N LEU A 215 9.26 19.99 4.73
CA LEU A 215 9.65 18.91 3.83
C LEU A 215 10.88 18.23 4.38
N LEU A 216 10.84 16.91 4.44
CA LEU A 216 11.93 16.05 4.85
C LEU A 216 12.31 15.15 3.68
N LEU A 217 13.61 14.93 3.50
CA LEU A 217 14.16 13.90 2.63
C LEU A 217 14.88 12.88 3.50
N ASN A 218 14.41 11.64 3.51
CA ASN A 218 14.93 10.57 4.37
C ASN A 218 15.02 10.99 5.85
N GLY A 219 13.97 11.65 6.35
CA GLY A 219 13.88 12.11 7.74
C GLY A 219 14.68 13.38 8.07
N LYS A 220 15.45 13.94 7.13
CA LYS A 220 16.16 15.21 7.32
C LYS A 220 15.37 16.36 6.69
N GLU A 221 15.11 17.41 7.46
CA GLU A 221 14.47 18.62 6.96
C GLU A 221 15.29 19.27 5.83
N VAL A 222 14.61 19.58 4.72
CA VAL A 222 15.21 20.20 3.52
C VAL A 222 14.57 21.54 3.16
N ALA A 223 13.35 21.82 3.62
CA ALA A 223 12.68 23.09 3.42
C ALA A 223 11.53 23.29 4.42
N GLU A 224 11.28 24.55 4.80
CA GLU A 224 9.98 24.98 5.31
C GLU A 224 9.09 25.36 4.13
N VAL A 225 7.82 24.98 4.17
CA VAL A 225 6.89 25.15 3.06
C VAL A 225 5.55 25.68 3.53
N SER A 226 4.85 26.37 2.63
CA SER A 226 3.51 26.87 2.87
C SER A 226 2.72 27.00 1.58
N GLY A 227 1.40 26.95 1.68
CA GLY A 227 0.49 27.03 0.55
C GLY A 227 -0.21 25.71 0.26
N ASP A 228 -1.23 25.78 -0.58
CA ASP A 228 -2.05 24.65 -1.01
C ASP A 228 -1.40 23.79 -2.10
N ASN A 229 -0.46 24.36 -2.86
CA ASN A 229 0.31 23.67 -3.89
C ASN A 229 1.81 23.78 -3.62
N ILE A 230 2.34 22.81 -2.89
CA ILE A 230 3.76 22.75 -2.52
C ILE A 230 4.49 21.93 -3.58
N THR A 231 5.59 22.47 -4.09
CA THR A 231 6.47 21.78 -5.05
C THR A 231 7.92 21.87 -4.57
N TYR A 232 8.65 20.77 -4.61
CA TYR A 232 10.07 20.72 -4.26
C TYR A 232 10.85 19.99 -5.34
N THR A 233 11.88 20.65 -5.85
CA THR A 233 12.78 20.09 -6.85
C THR A 233 14.18 19.99 -6.27
N THR A 234 14.78 18.82 -6.38
CA THR A 234 16.17 18.59 -5.94
C THR A 234 16.89 17.63 -6.86
N THR A 235 18.22 17.69 -6.86
CA THR A 235 19.07 16.73 -7.55
C THR A 235 19.42 15.59 -6.60
N ILE A 236 19.22 14.35 -7.05
CA ILE A 236 19.54 13.16 -6.26
C ILE A 236 20.87 12.58 -6.72
N ASN A 237 21.92 12.73 -5.93
CA ASN A 237 23.27 12.29 -6.32
C ASN A 237 23.61 10.86 -5.87
N GLU A 238 22.93 10.34 -4.86
CA GLU A 238 23.24 9.04 -4.27
C GLU A 238 22.14 8.03 -4.57
N PRO A 239 22.47 6.80 -5.01
CA PRO A 239 21.50 5.72 -5.15
C PRO A 239 20.76 5.39 -3.84
N GLY A 240 19.72 4.57 -3.97
CA GLY A 240 18.87 4.10 -2.88
C GLY A 240 17.56 4.86 -2.76
N GLU A 241 16.78 4.49 -1.75
CA GLU A 241 15.46 5.05 -1.48
C GLU A 241 15.53 6.54 -1.12
N LYS A 242 14.58 7.30 -1.66
CA LYS A 242 14.36 8.73 -1.42
C LYS A 242 12.90 8.92 -1.01
N ILE A 243 12.68 9.09 0.28
CA ILE A 243 11.37 9.30 0.88
C ILE A 243 11.22 10.79 1.15
N PHE A 244 10.31 11.42 0.41
CA PHE A 244 9.94 12.82 0.59
C PHE A 244 8.71 12.89 1.48
N THR A 245 8.86 13.43 2.68
CA THR A 245 7.76 13.54 3.66
C THR A 245 7.36 15.00 3.84
N LEU A 246 6.07 15.30 3.71
CA LEU A 246 5.50 16.54 4.19
C LEU A 246 4.98 16.32 5.61
N ALA A 247 5.62 16.97 6.58
CA ALA A 247 5.15 17.06 7.96
C ALA A 247 4.40 18.37 8.17
N TYR A 248 3.18 18.32 8.69
CA TYR A 248 2.30 19.48 8.80
C TYR A 248 1.32 19.33 9.97
N GLY A 249 0.75 20.46 10.40
CA GLY A 249 -0.15 20.50 11.55
C GLY A 249 0.46 19.85 12.81
N ASN A 250 -0.40 19.39 13.71
CA ASN A 250 0.02 18.77 14.97
C ASN A 250 0.45 17.30 14.76
N GLY A 251 1.55 17.09 14.05
CA GLY A 251 2.17 15.77 13.87
C GLY A 251 1.58 14.93 12.74
N LYS A 252 0.84 15.54 11.79
CA LYS A 252 0.38 14.83 10.59
C LYS A 252 1.50 14.74 9.57
N GLN A 253 1.47 13.68 8.77
CA GLN A 253 2.42 13.49 7.68
C GLN A 253 1.86 12.64 6.52
N THR A 254 2.41 12.90 5.34
CA THR A 254 2.26 12.05 4.13
C THR A 254 3.58 12.05 3.37
N SER A 255 3.84 11.01 2.58
CA SER A 255 5.13 10.83 1.91
C SER A 255 4.99 10.34 0.48
N VAL A 256 5.97 10.65 -0.36
CA VAL A 256 6.19 10.05 -1.69
C VAL A 256 7.51 9.29 -1.62
N GLU A 257 7.49 8.04 -2.07
CA GLU A 257 8.67 7.17 -2.13
C GLU A 257 9.19 7.06 -3.56
N CYS A 258 10.48 7.35 -3.73
CA CYS A 258 11.17 7.27 -5.00
C CYS A 258 12.46 6.45 -4.85
N LEU A 259 12.96 5.91 -5.95
CA LEU A 259 14.21 5.15 -6.00
C LEU A 259 15.24 5.86 -6.88
N ALA A 260 16.44 6.09 -6.35
CA ALA A 260 17.58 6.49 -7.16
C ALA A 260 18.43 5.27 -7.51
N VAL A 261 18.71 5.07 -8.80
CA VAL A 261 19.67 4.08 -9.29
C VAL A 261 20.95 4.78 -9.72
N SER A 262 22.07 4.05 -9.80
CA SER A 262 23.34 4.65 -10.25
C SER A 262 23.25 5.16 -11.69
N ASN A 263 22.87 4.28 -12.61
CA ASN A 263 22.64 4.56 -14.02
C ASN A 263 21.88 3.37 -14.63
N PHE A 264 20.88 3.63 -15.47
CA PHE A 264 20.02 2.61 -16.05
C PHE A 264 20.79 1.64 -16.94
N ASP A 265 21.65 2.15 -17.83
CA ASP A 265 22.41 1.29 -18.75
C ASP A 265 23.42 0.42 -17.99
N SER A 266 24.10 0.99 -17.01
CA SER A 266 25.03 0.25 -16.14
C SER A 266 24.30 -0.82 -15.32
N LEU A 267 23.10 -0.52 -14.81
CA LEU A 267 22.28 -1.48 -14.08
C LEU A 267 21.84 -2.65 -14.96
N VAL A 268 21.37 -2.37 -16.18
CA VAL A 268 21.00 -3.40 -17.16
C VAL A 268 22.23 -4.23 -17.56
N ASN A 269 23.38 -3.58 -17.79
CA ASN A 269 24.60 -4.27 -18.15
C ASN A 269 25.10 -5.19 -17.01
N HIS A 270 25.10 -4.72 -15.76
CA HIS A 270 25.44 -5.54 -14.61
C HIS A 270 24.48 -6.73 -14.46
N ARG A 271 23.18 -6.53 -14.68
CA ARG A 271 22.22 -7.64 -14.68
C ARG A 271 22.53 -8.67 -15.77
N CYS A 272 22.89 -8.24 -16.98
CA CYS A 272 23.27 -9.13 -18.07
C CYS A 272 24.55 -9.92 -17.76
N GLN A 273 25.57 -9.24 -17.23
CA GLN A 273 26.81 -9.89 -16.77
C GLN A 273 26.53 -10.91 -15.68
N PHE A 274 25.65 -10.58 -14.73
CA PHE A 274 25.24 -11.52 -13.67
C PHE A 274 24.57 -12.76 -14.26
N ILE A 275 23.61 -12.60 -15.17
CA ILE A 275 22.93 -13.72 -15.83
C ILE A 275 23.96 -14.62 -16.55
N ALA A 276 24.83 -14.03 -17.37
CA ALA A 276 25.81 -14.77 -18.14
C ALA A 276 26.85 -15.48 -17.25
N GLY A 277 27.28 -14.84 -16.16
CA GLY A 277 28.31 -15.38 -15.28
C GLY A 277 27.81 -16.34 -14.21
N HIS A 278 26.57 -16.18 -13.75
CA HIS A 278 26.07 -16.87 -12.54
C HIS A 278 24.78 -17.65 -12.77
N GLN A 279 24.04 -17.42 -13.85
CA GLN A 279 22.75 -18.09 -14.10
C GLN A 279 22.78 -19.08 -15.25
N GLN A 280 23.89 -19.21 -15.96
CA GLN A 280 24.03 -20.22 -17.00
C GLN A 280 24.42 -21.57 -16.38
N PHE A 281 23.53 -22.55 -16.49
CA PHE A 281 23.78 -23.91 -16.04
C PHE A 281 24.68 -24.63 -17.04
N ILE A 282 25.90 -24.99 -16.60
CA ILE A 282 26.86 -25.73 -17.44
C ILE A 282 27.17 -27.06 -16.76
N LYS A 283 26.75 -28.16 -17.39
CA LYS A 283 27.02 -29.52 -16.94
C LYS A 283 27.16 -30.46 -18.13
N PRO A 284 28.39 -30.84 -18.53
CA PRO A 284 28.60 -31.72 -19.68
C PRO A 284 27.77 -33.01 -19.57
N GLY A 285 27.10 -33.37 -20.68
CA GLY A 285 26.22 -34.54 -20.75
C GLY A 285 24.81 -34.33 -20.19
N ASP A 286 24.52 -33.19 -19.54
CA ASP A 286 23.17 -32.82 -19.14
C ASP A 286 22.47 -32.10 -20.32
N PRO A 287 21.26 -32.52 -20.73
CA PRO A 287 20.54 -31.88 -21.85
C PRO A 287 20.17 -30.42 -21.58
N ARG A 288 20.21 -29.97 -20.31
CA ARG A 288 19.93 -28.59 -19.91
C ARG A 288 21.18 -27.70 -19.96
N SER A 289 22.34 -28.27 -20.24
CA SER A 289 23.60 -27.51 -20.26
C SER A 289 23.52 -26.38 -21.30
N GLY A 290 23.79 -25.16 -20.85
CA GLY A 290 23.64 -23.91 -21.60
C GLY A 290 22.40 -23.10 -21.23
N ALA A 291 21.42 -23.70 -20.55
CA ALA A 291 20.21 -23.01 -20.11
C ALA A 291 20.52 -21.92 -19.08
N VAL A 292 19.81 -20.80 -19.16
CA VAL A 292 19.79 -19.77 -18.12
C VAL A 292 18.65 -20.08 -17.15
N ILE A 293 18.99 -20.37 -15.89
CA ILE A 293 18.04 -20.94 -14.91
C ILE A 293 17.85 -20.04 -13.69
N VAL A 294 16.92 -20.42 -12.82
CA VAL A 294 16.65 -19.73 -11.56
C VAL A 294 17.91 -19.68 -10.70
N TYR A 295 18.10 -18.56 -10.01
CA TYR A 295 19.22 -18.35 -9.09
C TYR A 295 18.66 -18.09 -7.69
N ASP A 296 19.21 -18.80 -6.72
CA ASP A 296 18.96 -18.57 -5.32
C ASP A 296 19.98 -17.54 -4.82
N ASN A 297 19.51 -16.33 -4.51
CA ASN A 297 20.38 -15.25 -4.04
C ASN A 297 20.78 -15.43 -2.57
N ASP A 298 20.05 -16.22 -1.78
CA ASP A 298 20.37 -16.43 -0.37
C ASP A 298 21.51 -17.45 -0.22
N THR A 299 21.50 -18.49 -1.05
CA THR A 299 22.58 -19.49 -1.10
C THR A 299 23.63 -19.20 -2.16
N GLU A 300 23.48 -18.11 -2.90
CA GLU A 300 24.34 -17.70 -4.02
C GLU A 300 24.63 -18.83 -5.01
N SER A 301 23.57 -19.51 -5.47
CA SER A 301 23.73 -20.71 -6.30
C SER A 301 22.61 -20.88 -7.33
N LEU A 302 22.90 -21.69 -8.35
CA LEU A 302 21.89 -22.12 -9.32
C LEU A 302 20.81 -22.97 -8.63
N TYR A 303 19.55 -22.58 -8.78
CA TYR A 303 18.42 -23.41 -8.34
C TYR A 303 18.14 -24.47 -9.40
N ILE A 304 18.60 -25.70 -9.15
CA ILE A 304 18.37 -26.83 -10.05
C ILE A 304 17.06 -27.52 -9.66
N ASN A 305 16.04 -27.33 -10.49
CA ASN A 305 14.70 -27.82 -10.22
C ASN A 305 14.66 -29.33 -9.95
N GLY A 306 14.12 -29.72 -8.81
CA GLY A 306 14.02 -31.12 -8.36
C GLY A 306 15.18 -31.65 -7.51
N GLU A 307 16.33 -30.95 -7.42
CA GLU A 307 17.44 -31.41 -6.56
C GLU A 307 17.09 -31.29 -5.07
N ASN A 308 16.30 -30.29 -4.70
CA ASN A 308 15.79 -30.10 -3.33
C ASN A 308 14.54 -30.95 -3.02
N GLY A 309 14.31 -32.04 -3.75
CA GLY A 309 13.24 -33.02 -3.47
C GLY A 309 11.84 -32.64 -3.97
N SER A 310 11.64 -31.42 -4.49
CA SER A 310 10.38 -31.00 -5.12
C SER A 310 10.64 -30.38 -6.49
N LYS A 311 9.84 -30.75 -7.49
CA LYS A 311 9.83 -30.11 -8.81
C LYS A 311 8.71 -29.08 -8.88
N ARG A 312 9.04 -27.88 -9.35
CA ARG A 312 8.06 -26.82 -9.63
C ARG A 312 8.15 -26.42 -11.09
N SER A 313 7.03 -26.47 -11.82
CA SER A 313 6.99 -26.06 -13.23
C SER A 313 7.48 -24.63 -13.44
N ASP A 314 7.12 -23.74 -12.52
CA ASP A 314 7.44 -22.31 -12.63
C ASP A 314 8.90 -21.99 -12.26
N CYS A 315 9.68 -23.01 -11.91
CA CYS A 315 11.12 -22.92 -11.63
C CYS A 315 11.94 -23.83 -12.54
N ASP A 316 11.37 -24.29 -13.66
CA ASP A 316 12.10 -25.05 -14.68
C ASP A 316 13.08 -24.17 -15.48
N GLU A 317 13.90 -24.81 -16.30
CA GLU A 317 14.94 -24.23 -17.15
C GLU A 317 14.41 -23.50 -18.41
N ALA A 318 13.10 -23.32 -18.56
CA ALA A 318 12.47 -22.74 -19.74
C ALA A 318 11.37 -21.73 -19.37
N ARG A 319 10.25 -21.72 -20.12
CA ARG A 319 9.10 -20.81 -19.92
C ARG A 319 9.56 -19.36 -19.80
N GLU A 320 9.23 -18.67 -18.71
CA GLU A 320 9.56 -17.26 -18.50
C GLU A 320 11.08 -17.01 -18.45
N ARG A 321 11.91 -18.02 -18.13
CA ARG A 321 13.38 -17.87 -18.11
C ARG A 321 13.96 -17.57 -19.50
N VAL A 322 13.23 -17.87 -20.59
CA VAL A 322 13.63 -17.47 -21.97
C VAL A 322 13.85 -15.96 -22.10
N ALA A 323 13.14 -15.15 -21.29
CA ALA A 323 13.28 -13.71 -21.28
C ALA A 323 14.71 -13.25 -20.91
N MET A 324 15.46 -14.05 -20.13
CA MET A 324 16.86 -13.75 -19.85
C MET A 324 17.73 -13.85 -21.11
N GLY A 325 17.50 -14.85 -21.97
CA GLY A 325 18.19 -14.96 -23.26
C GLY A 325 17.84 -13.82 -24.21
N ILE A 326 16.57 -13.40 -24.23
CA ILE A 326 16.12 -12.23 -25.01
C ILE A 326 16.80 -10.96 -24.51
N LEU A 327 16.85 -10.74 -23.19
CA LEU A 327 17.54 -9.59 -22.59
C LEU A 327 19.02 -9.57 -22.97
N LEU A 328 19.72 -10.70 -22.86
CA LEU A 328 21.13 -10.81 -23.26
C LEU A 328 21.33 -10.49 -24.75
N ALA A 329 20.45 -11.00 -25.63
CA ALA A 329 20.52 -10.73 -27.06
C ALA A 329 20.31 -9.25 -27.38
N LEU A 330 19.35 -8.59 -26.71
CA LEU A 330 19.12 -7.14 -26.85
C LEU A 330 20.31 -6.33 -26.34
N GLN A 331 20.89 -6.70 -25.21
CA GLN A 331 22.07 -6.01 -24.66
C GLN A 331 23.30 -6.19 -25.56
N TYR A 332 23.47 -7.37 -26.17
CA TYR A 332 24.56 -7.64 -27.10
C TYR A 332 24.50 -6.80 -28.38
N GLN A 333 23.32 -6.29 -28.76
CA GLN A 333 23.13 -5.44 -29.94
C GLN A 333 23.42 -3.95 -29.71
N ARG A 334 23.61 -3.52 -28.45
CA ARG A 334 23.90 -2.13 -28.09
C ARG A 334 25.39 -1.85 -28.13
#